data_AF-A0AAJ0TEW9-F1
#
_entry.id   AF-A0AAJ0TEW9-F1
#
_cell.length_a   1.000
_cell.length_b   1.000
_cell.length_c   1.000
_cell.angle_alpha   90.00
_cell.angle_beta   90.00
_cell.angle_gamma   90.00
#
_symmetry.space_group_name_H-M   'P 1'
#
loop_
_entity.id
_entity.type
_entity.pdbx_description
1 polymer ?
#
loop_
_entity_poly.entity_id
_entity_poly.type
_entity_poly.pdbx_seq_one_letter_code
_entity_poly.pdbx_strand_id
1 'polypeptide(L)' 'MDKDIQAYFKMERGLIRKHRGKYAVFYNGKPVAIEKKLDVALEKAKKKTGAREFFVHLLYPLEEQTNAIV' A
#
# COMPACT_ATOMS: atom_id res chain seq x y z
N MET A 1 -21.60 -9.08 -5.86
CA MET A 1 -20.42 -8.60 -5.11
C MET A 1 -19.20 -8.92 -5.96
N ASP A 2 -18.61 -7.90 -6.59
CA ASP A 2 -17.61 -8.07 -7.65
C ASP A 2 -16.37 -8.85 -7.20
N LYS A 3 -15.97 -9.82 -8.03
CA LYS A 3 -14.79 -10.67 -7.79
C LYS A 3 -13.50 -9.84 -7.71
N ASP A 4 -13.47 -8.70 -8.39
CA ASP A 4 -12.32 -7.79 -8.41
C ASP A 4 -12.09 -7.10 -7.05
N ILE A 5 -13.17 -6.74 -6.36
CA ILE A 5 -13.11 -6.14 -5.02
C ILE A 5 -12.56 -7.16 -4.00
N GLN A 6 -12.99 -8.43 -4.07
CA GLN A 6 -12.47 -9.47 -3.18
C GLN A 6 -10.99 -9.79 -3.45
N ALA A 7 -10.56 -9.77 -4.71
CA ALA A 7 -9.16 -9.97 -5.07
C ALA A 7 -8.27 -8.84 -4.52
N TYR A 8 -8.72 -7.59 -4.63
CA TYR A 8 -8.05 -6.44 -4.04
C TYR A 8 -7.94 -6.56 -2.52
N PHE A 9 -9.03 -6.87 -1.81
CA PHE A 9 -9.00 -7.03 -0.35
C PHE A 9 -8.10 -8.19 0.12
N LYS A 10 -8.02 -9.28 -0.65
CA LYS A 10 -7.13 -10.40 -0.35
C LYS A 10 -5.65 -10.01 -0.53
N MET A 11 -5.35 -9.23 -1.56
CA MET A 11 -4.01 -8.68 -1.81
C MET A 11 -3.61 -7.70 -0.69
N GLU A 12 -4.51 -6.79 -0.33
CA GLU A 12 -4.33 -5.77 0.71
C GLU A 12 -4.09 -6.41 2.09
N ARG A 13 -4.94 -7.37 2.50
CA ARG A 13 -4.73 -8.13 3.75
C ARG A 13 -3.39 -8.87 3.77
N GLY A 14 -2.95 -9.42 2.64
CA GLY A 14 -1.65 -10.09 2.52
C GLY A 14 -0.48 -9.14 2.71
N LEU A 15 -0.57 -7.94 2.13
CA LEU A 15 0.42 -6.88 2.28
C LEU A 15 0.46 -6.35 3.71
N ILE A 16 -0.69 -6.08 4.32
CA ILE A 16 -0.79 -5.64 5.72
C ILE A 16 -0.17 -6.68 6.66
N ARG A 17 -0.48 -7.97 6.50
CA ARG A 17 0.08 -9.03 7.36
C ARG A 17 1.60 -9.15 7.25
N LYS A 18 2.16 -9.02 6.04
CA LYS A 18 3.61 -9.19 5.80
C LYS A 18 4.43 -7.92 6.05
N HIS A 19 3.81 -6.75 5.94
CA HIS A 19 4.51 -5.46 5.91
C HIS A 19 3.83 -4.41 6.81
N ARG A 20 3.18 -4.85 7.90
CA ARG A 20 2.60 -3.98 8.94
C ARG A 20 3.58 -2.87 9.34
N GLY A 21 3.09 -1.63 9.38
CA GLY A 21 3.88 -0.44 9.72
C GLY A 21 4.84 0.01 8.62
N LYS A 22 4.64 -0.42 7.37
CA LYS A 22 5.38 0.05 6.19
C LYS A 22 4.47 0.80 5.22
N TYR A 23 5.05 1.76 4.52
CA TYR A 23 4.47 2.43 3.37
C TYR A 23 4.63 1.57 2.14
N ALA A 24 3.52 1.21 1.51
CA ALA A 24 3.48 0.61 0.18
C ALA A 24 3.20 1.68 -0.85
N VAL A 25 4.04 1.76 -1.88
CA VAL A 25 3.85 2.63 -3.03
C VAL A 25 3.40 1.80 -4.21
N PHE A 26 2.32 2.22 -4.86
CA PHE A 26 1.69 1.56 -5.99
C PHE A 26 1.82 2.40 -7.24
N TYR A 27 2.06 1.72 -8.36
CA TYR A 27 2.09 2.31 -9.69
C TYR A 27 1.42 1.34 -10.66
N ASN A 28 0.48 1.83 -11.47
CA ASN A 28 -0.37 1.01 -12.35
C ASN A 28 -1.03 -0.19 -11.64
N GLY A 29 -1.56 0.02 -10.43
CA GLY A 29 -2.23 -1.02 -9.64
C GLY A 29 -1.30 -2.09 -9.05
N LYS A 30 0.03 -1.95 -9.18
CA LYS A 30 1.01 -2.90 -8.64
C LYS A 30 1.90 -2.25 -7.57
N PRO A 31 2.24 -2.95 -6.47
CA PRO A 31 3.17 -2.43 -5.47
C PRO A 31 4.58 -2.39 -6.06
N VAL A 32 5.18 -1.21 -6.12
CA VAL A 32 6.53 -0.98 -6.65
C VAL A 32 7.59 -0.85 -5.56
N ALA A 33 7.21 -0.35 -4.39
CA ALA A 33 8.09 -0.22 -3.22
C ALA A 33 7.30 -0.46 -1.93
N ILE A 34 7.92 -1.08 -0.94
CA ILE A 34 7.33 -1.27 0.39
C ILE A 34 8.41 -1.04 1.44
N GLU A 35 8.32 0.03 2.22
CA GLU A 35 9.37 0.42 3.17
C GLU A 35 8.83 1.02 4.47
N LYS A 36 9.59 0.88 5.56
CA LYS A 36 9.19 1.44 6.88
C LYS A 36 9.16 2.97 6.88
N LYS A 37 10.05 3.61 6.11
CA LYS A 37 10.16 5.06 6.00
C LYS A 37 9.56 5.53 4.69
N LEU A 38 8.70 6.54 4.75
CA LEU A 38 8.03 7.12 3.59
C LEU A 38 9.04 7.61 2.55
N ASP A 39 10.07 8.35 2.97
CA ASP A 39 11.07 8.92 2.06
C ASP A 39 11.80 7.85 1.24
N VAL A 40 12.15 6.74 1.90
CA VAL A 40 12.81 5.60 1.24
C VAL A 40 11.85 4.89 0.29
N ALA A 41 10.58 4.76 0.66
CA ALA A 41 9.55 4.17 -0.19
C ALA A 41 9.36 5.00 -1.48
N LEU A 42 9.31 6.33 -1.32
CA LEU A 42 9.17 7.29 -2.42
C LEU A 42 10.41 7.32 -3.32
N GLU A 43 11.61 7.31 -2.75
CA GLU A 43 12.85 7.30 -3.54
C GLU A 43 12.93 6.03 -4.40
N LYS A 44 12.63 4.87 -3.81
CA LYS A 44 12.59 3.59 -4.54
C LYS A 44 11.50 3.58 -5.61
N ALA A 45 10.33 4.13 -5.32
CA ALA A 45 9.25 4.25 -6.29
C ALA A 45 9.65 5.15 -7.46
N LYS A 46 10.16 6.36 -7.19
CA LYS A 46 10.64 7.31 -8.20
C LYS A 46 11.71 6.70 -9.12
N LYS A 47 12.68 5.96 -8.56
CA LYS A 47 13.70 5.25 -9.34
C LYS A 47 13.11 4.19 -10.26
N LYS A 48 12.05 3.49 -9.82
CA LYS A 48 11.40 2.43 -10.63
C LYS A 48 10.40 2.97 -11.65
N THR A 49 9.69 4.05 -11.34
CA THR A 49 8.59 4.57 -12.17
C THR A 49 9.00 5.76 -13.04
N GLY A 50 10.22 6.28 -12.88
CA GLY A 50 10.71 7.44 -13.62
C GLY A 50 9.94 8.72 -13.28
N ALA A 51 9.59 8.91 -11.99
CA ALA A 51 8.85 10.08 -11.47
C ALA A 51 7.40 10.26 -11.96
N ARG A 52 6.75 9.21 -12.47
CA ARG A 52 5.30 9.21 -12.77
C ARG A 52 4.45 9.15 -11.50
N GLU A 53 3.17 9.54 -11.60
CA GLU A 53 2.22 9.53 -10.48
C GLU A 53 2.13 8.15 -9.81
N PHE A 54 2.27 8.12 -8.48
CA PHE A 54 2.18 6.91 -7.67
C PHE A 54 1.29 7.14 -6.45
N PHE A 55 0.62 6.08 -6.02
CA PHE A 55 -0.23 6.09 -4.83
C PHE A 55 0.54 5.53 -3.65
N VAL A 56 0.52 6.22 -2.52
CA VAL A 56 1.13 5.74 -1.28
C VAL A 56 0.04 5.29 -0.32
N HIS A 57 0.19 4.09 0.22
CA HIS A 57 -0.71 3.54 1.21
C HIS A 57 0.09 3.07 2.43
N LEU A 58 -0.30 3.51 3.61
CA LEU A 58 0.32 3.09 4.86
C LEU A 58 -0.36 1.81 5.37
N LEU A 59 0.41 0.73 5.44
CA LEU A 59 -0.09 -0.59 5.82
C LEU A 59 -0.21 -0.70 7.35
N TYR A 60 -1.21 -0.07 7.95
CA TYR A 60 -1.52 -0.20 9.36
C TYR A 60 -2.16 -1.55 9.68
N PRO A 61 -2.03 -2.04 10.93
CA PRO A 61 -2.90 -3.11 11.40
C PRO A 61 -4.37 -2.79 11.29
N LEU A 62 -5.16 -3.86 11.21
CA LEU A 62 -6.62 -3.84 11.18
C LEU A 62 -7.27 -3.03 12.33
N GLU A 63 -6.53 -2.75 13.40
CA GLU A 63 -7.02 -2.06 14.60
C GLU A 63 -7.24 -0.55 14.39
N GLU A 64 -6.64 0.08 13.36
CA GLU A 64 -6.78 1.52 13.13
C GLU A 64 -7.86 1.93 12.13
N GLN A 65 -8.61 0.98 11.54
CA GLN A 65 -9.75 1.29 10.66
C GLN A 65 -11.09 1.40 11.40
N THR A 66 -11.07 1.40 12.74
CA THR A 66 -12.27 1.46 13.60
C THR A 66 -12.62 2.87 14.08
N ASN A 67 -11.82 3.90 13.75
CA ASN A 67 -12.07 5.29 14.18
C ASN A 67 -12.61 6.22 13.09
N ALA A 68 -12.98 5.70 11.90
CA ALA A 68 -13.61 6.49 10.83
C ALA A 68 -15.12 6.22 10.67
N ILE A 69 -15.75 5.58 11.67
CA ILE A 69 -17.20 5.50 11.80
C ILE A 69 -17.54 5.98 13.22
N VAL A 70 -17.57 7.30 13.40
CA VAL A 70 -18.33 7.97 14.46
C VAL A 70 -19.19 9.02 13.76
#